data_AF-A0A356L562-F1
#
_entry.id   AF-A0A356L562-F1
#
_cell.length_a   1.000
_cell.length_b   1.000
_cell.length_c   1.000
_cell.angle_alpha   90.00
_cell.angle_beta   90.00
_cell.angle_gamma   90.00
#
_symmetry.space_group_name_H-M   'P 1'
#
loop_
_entity.id
_entity.type
_entity.pdbx_description
1 polymer ?
#
loop_
_entity_poly.entity_id
_entity_poly.type
_entity_poly.pdbx_seq_one_letter_code
_entity_poly.pdbx_strand_id
1 'polypeptide(L)'
;MKNLQNDFKALHALEPRGRIVLRHSAGKMVSMSDAETMMYFYRVLPQGIPDYLHDRWFFAFCIDCLWEPDQANKKPLESILSELINDSESTASLQKRIISLMDSKWDEDGYFAVKMLRIIKLVKQKGYAVNSESLLQSFLHWNDESHWIQKKWASAICHSENINIESKGE
;
A
#
# COMPACT_ATOMS: atom_id res chain seq x y z
N MET A 1 16.11 1.63 -13.54
CA MET A 1 14.98 1.15 -12.72
C MET A 1 14.86 -0.36 -12.91
N LYS A 2 15.00 -1.16 -11.84
CA LYS A 2 14.69 -2.60 -11.90
C LYS A 2 13.19 -2.77 -12.24
N ASN A 3 12.87 -3.72 -13.10
CA ASN A 3 11.50 -4.01 -13.49
C ASN A 3 10.79 -4.80 -12.37
N LEU A 4 10.00 -4.11 -11.54
CA LEU A 4 9.36 -4.69 -10.35
C LEU A 4 8.22 -5.65 -10.65
N GLN A 5 7.76 -5.67 -11.90
CA GLN A 5 6.66 -6.54 -12.33
C GLN A 5 7.05 -8.04 -12.30
N ASN A 6 8.34 -8.34 -12.28
CA ASN A 6 8.84 -9.69 -12.06
C ASN A 6 8.94 -10.06 -10.58
N ASP A 7 8.95 -9.08 -9.67
CA ASP A 7 9.30 -9.30 -8.28
C ASP A 7 8.15 -9.91 -7.46
N PHE A 8 6.90 -9.77 -7.91
CA PHE A 8 5.72 -10.39 -7.30
C PHE A 8 5.41 -11.80 -7.84
N LYS A 9 6.11 -12.27 -8.89
CA LYS A 9 5.84 -13.59 -9.49
C LYS A 9 6.04 -14.73 -8.49
N ALA A 10 7.10 -14.68 -7.70
CA ALA A 10 7.37 -15.69 -6.67
C ALA A 10 6.28 -15.68 -5.58
N LEU A 11 5.79 -14.49 -5.19
CA LEU A 11 4.69 -14.33 -4.23
C LEU A 11 3.37 -14.91 -4.77
N HIS A 12 3.07 -14.70 -6.05
CA HIS A 12 1.86 -15.23 -6.69
C HIS A 12 1.93 -16.75 -6.90
N ALA A 13 3.14 -17.30 -7.01
CA ALA A 13 3.37 -18.74 -7.13
C ALA A 13 3.41 -19.47 -5.76
N LEU A 14 3.33 -18.76 -4.64
CA LEU A 14 3.24 -19.39 -3.32
C LEU A 14 1.99 -20.26 -3.19
N GLU A 15 2.14 -21.35 -2.45
CA GLU A 15 1.02 -22.15 -2.00
C GLU A 15 0.03 -21.31 -1.16
N PRO A 16 -1.27 -21.69 -1.14
CA PRO A 16 -2.29 -20.93 -0.39
C PRO A 16 -1.90 -20.67 1.07
N ARG A 17 -1.26 -21.63 1.74
CA ARG A 17 -0.78 -21.48 3.13
C ARG A 17 0.20 -20.32 3.26
N GLY A 18 1.19 -20.20 2.37
CA GLY A 18 2.18 -19.13 2.40
C GLY A 18 1.54 -17.76 2.26
N ARG A 19 0.60 -17.61 1.31
CA ARG A 19 -0.18 -16.36 1.16
C ARG A 19 -1.03 -16.05 2.39
N ILE A 20 -1.67 -17.06 2.99
CA ILE A 20 -2.47 -16.89 4.21
C ILE A 20 -1.62 -16.39 5.38
N VAL A 21 -0.44 -16.97 5.59
CA VAL A 21 0.50 -16.58 6.66
C VAL A 21 0.93 -15.12 6.48
N LEU A 22 1.39 -14.75 5.28
CA LEU A 22 1.78 -13.36 4.97
C LEU A 22 0.62 -12.38 5.19
N ARG A 23 -0.57 -12.70 4.67
CA ARG A 23 -1.78 -11.89 4.85
C ARG A 23 -2.09 -11.61 6.34
N HIS A 24 -1.94 -12.59 7.22
CA HIS A 24 -2.20 -12.42 8.66
C HIS A 24 -1.16 -11.55 9.37
N SER A 25 0.00 -11.35 8.76
CA SER A 25 1.07 -10.49 9.28
C SER A 25 1.06 -9.08 8.68
N ALA A 26 0.06 -8.74 7.86
CA ALA A 26 -0.12 -7.38 7.35
C ALA A 26 -0.19 -6.37 8.51
N GLY A 27 0.62 -5.31 8.44
CA GLY A 27 0.74 -4.27 9.46
C GLY A 27 1.77 -4.54 10.56
N LYS A 28 2.48 -5.66 10.51
CA LYS A 28 3.65 -5.93 11.36
C LYS A 28 4.94 -5.63 10.60
N MET A 29 6.02 -5.38 11.34
CA MET A 29 7.38 -5.44 10.81
C MET A 29 7.84 -6.91 10.70
N VAL A 30 8.85 -7.17 9.87
CA VAL A 30 9.50 -8.48 9.74
C VAL A 30 9.99 -8.94 11.09
N SER A 31 10.65 -8.05 11.85
CA SER A 31 11.18 -8.31 13.19
C SER A 31 10.12 -8.71 14.23
N MET A 32 8.85 -8.38 13.99
CA MET A 32 7.71 -8.68 14.87
C MET A 32 6.94 -9.93 14.43
N SER A 33 7.40 -10.61 13.38
CA SER A 33 6.74 -11.77 12.81
C SER A 33 7.31 -13.08 13.36
N ASP A 34 6.52 -14.17 13.29
CA ASP A 34 7.02 -15.50 13.65
C ASP A 34 7.96 -16.07 12.58
N ALA A 35 8.69 -17.13 12.95
CA ALA A 35 9.67 -17.76 12.08
C ALA A 35 9.05 -18.33 10.78
N GLU A 36 7.82 -18.84 10.84
CA GLU A 36 7.12 -19.35 9.64
C GLU A 36 6.86 -18.21 8.64
N THR A 37 6.37 -17.07 9.12
CA THR A 37 6.14 -15.87 8.33
C THR A 37 7.45 -15.36 7.71
N MET A 38 8.52 -15.28 8.50
CA MET A 38 9.84 -14.87 8.00
C MET A 38 10.33 -15.81 6.89
N MET A 39 10.18 -17.12 7.06
CA MET A 39 10.58 -18.12 6.06
C MET A 39 9.82 -17.95 4.73
N TYR A 40 8.50 -17.71 4.78
CA TYR A 40 7.75 -17.42 3.56
C TYR A 40 8.18 -16.13 2.89
N PHE A 41 8.41 -15.07 3.67
CA PHE A 41 8.87 -13.79 3.16
C PHE A 41 10.23 -13.92 2.44
N TYR A 42 11.24 -14.47 3.11
CA TYR A 42 12.58 -14.61 2.53
C TYR A 42 12.63 -15.59 1.35
N ARG A 43 11.69 -16.55 1.25
CA ARG A 43 11.56 -17.43 0.09
C ARG A 43 11.21 -16.67 -1.19
N VAL A 44 10.43 -15.58 -1.08
CA VAL A 44 9.91 -14.83 -2.23
C VAL A 44 10.51 -13.43 -2.38
N LEU A 45 11.27 -12.96 -1.40
CA LEU A 45 12.00 -11.70 -1.49
C LEU A 45 13.03 -11.77 -2.64
N PRO A 46 13.06 -10.78 -3.56
CA PRO A 46 14.07 -10.74 -4.59
C PRO A 46 15.49 -10.69 -4.02
N GLN A 47 16.44 -11.29 -4.73
CA GLN A 47 17.83 -11.30 -4.29
C GLN A 47 18.46 -9.89 -4.34
N GLY A 48 19.29 -9.59 -3.33
CA GLY A 48 20.05 -8.35 -3.24
C GLY A 48 19.22 -7.13 -2.83
N ILE A 49 18.04 -7.32 -2.24
CA ILE A 49 17.32 -6.24 -1.56
C ILE A 49 18.02 -5.97 -0.21
N PRO A 50 18.49 -4.74 0.04
CA PRO A 50 19.07 -4.36 1.33
C PRO A 50 18.10 -4.52 2.50
N ASP A 51 18.62 -4.93 3.67
CA ASP A 51 17.84 -5.22 4.88
C ASP A 51 16.95 -4.06 5.32
N TYR A 52 17.43 -2.82 5.22
CA TYR A 52 16.65 -1.62 5.58
C TYR A 52 15.40 -1.39 4.71
N LEU A 53 15.24 -2.12 3.60
CA LEU A 53 14.04 -2.10 2.76
C LEU A 53 13.11 -3.28 3.03
N HIS A 54 13.53 -4.29 3.79
CA HIS A 54 12.78 -5.54 3.94
C HIS A 54 11.38 -5.31 4.50
N ASP A 55 11.20 -4.42 5.47
CA ASP A 55 9.88 -4.12 6.03
C ASP A 55 8.91 -3.51 5.00
N ARG A 56 9.41 -2.71 4.06
CA ARG A 56 8.60 -2.11 2.98
C ARG A 56 8.14 -3.18 1.99
N TRP A 57 9.05 -4.09 1.63
CA TRP A 57 8.75 -5.25 0.80
C TRP A 57 7.78 -6.21 1.47
N PHE A 58 8.06 -6.56 2.72
CA PHE A 58 7.24 -7.44 3.53
C PHE A 58 5.81 -6.91 3.62
N PHE A 59 5.66 -5.64 3.98
CA PHE A 59 4.34 -5.02 4.06
C PHE A 59 3.62 -5.06 2.70
N ALA A 60 4.27 -4.70 1.60
CA ALA A 60 3.66 -4.75 0.27
C ALA A 60 3.22 -6.17 -0.15
N PHE A 61 4.02 -7.20 0.18
CA PHE A 61 3.66 -8.60 -0.05
C PHE A 61 2.46 -9.04 0.78
N CYS A 62 2.44 -8.70 2.08
CA CYS A 62 1.31 -8.95 2.95
C CYS A 62 0.02 -8.29 2.45
N ILE A 63 0.13 -7.06 1.90
CA ILE A 63 -0.99 -6.34 1.28
C ILE A 63 -1.47 -7.04 0.00
N ASP A 64 -0.58 -7.50 -0.89
CA ASP A 64 -1.00 -8.25 -2.08
C ASP A 64 -1.79 -9.51 -1.72
N CYS A 65 -1.36 -10.21 -0.67
CA CYS A 65 -2.06 -11.40 -0.16
C CYS A 65 -3.47 -11.11 0.39
N LEU A 66 -3.92 -9.85 0.48
CA LEU A 66 -5.32 -9.54 0.80
C LEU A 66 -6.26 -9.89 -0.35
N TRP A 67 -5.79 -9.98 -1.60
CA TRP A 67 -6.59 -10.36 -2.77
C TRP A 67 -6.07 -11.65 -3.41
N GLU A 68 -6.90 -12.22 -4.27
CA GLU A 68 -6.50 -13.37 -5.07
C GLU A 68 -5.35 -13.00 -6.04
N PRO A 69 -4.44 -13.94 -6.37
CA PRO A 69 -3.30 -13.66 -7.24
C PRO A 69 -3.69 -13.08 -8.61
N ASP A 70 -4.80 -13.53 -9.17
CA ASP A 70 -5.33 -13.16 -10.48
C ASP A 70 -6.37 -12.02 -10.43
N GLN A 71 -6.52 -11.36 -9.28
CA GLN A 71 -7.44 -10.24 -9.10
C GLN A 71 -7.18 -9.16 -10.17
N ALA A 72 -8.15 -8.98 -11.06
CA ALA A 72 -8.15 -7.95 -12.09
C ALA A 72 -8.45 -6.56 -11.50
N ASN A 73 -8.20 -5.52 -12.30
CA ASN A 73 -8.51 -4.11 -12.00
C ASN A 73 -7.82 -3.55 -10.74
N LYS A 74 -6.63 -4.05 -10.40
CA LYS A 74 -5.78 -3.45 -9.36
C LYS A 74 -5.38 -2.03 -9.77
N LYS A 75 -5.68 -1.03 -8.93
CA LYS A 75 -5.35 0.39 -9.16
C LYS A 75 -4.30 0.90 -8.14
N PRO A 76 -3.47 1.89 -8.49
CA PRO A 76 -2.66 2.60 -7.51
C PRO A 76 -3.53 3.15 -6.37
N LEU A 77 -3.01 3.13 -5.14
CA LEU A 77 -3.78 3.49 -3.95
C LEU A 77 -4.24 4.95 -4.01
N GLU A 78 -3.40 5.86 -4.47
CA GLU A 78 -3.72 7.28 -4.62
C GLU A 78 -4.90 7.55 -5.55
N SER A 79 -5.05 6.76 -6.63
CA SER A 79 -6.19 6.87 -7.54
C SER A 79 -7.48 6.41 -6.88
N ILE A 80 -7.42 5.31 -6.11
CA ILE A 80 -8.58 4.81 -5.37
C ILE A 80 -9.01 5.79 -4.28
N LEU A 81 -8.05 6.42 -3.58
CA LEU A 81 -8.35 7.40 -2.55
C LEU A 81 -9.01 8.66 -3.14
N SER A 82 -8.57 9.09 -4.33
CA SER A 82 -9.24 10.16 -5.08
C SER A 82 -10.70 9.79 -5.40
N GLU A 83 -10.96 8.60 -5.98
CA GLU A 83 -12.31 8.10 -6.25
C GLU A 83 -13.18 8.07 -4.98
N LEU A 84 -12.67 7.53 -3.87
CA LEU A 84 -13.40 7.46 -2.61
C LEU A 84 -13.73 8.81 -1.99
N ILE A 85 -12.85 9.81 -2.15
CA ILE A 85 -13.10 11.17 -1.68
C ILE A 85 -14.19 11.82 -2.54
N ASN A 86 -14.24 11.54 -3.84
CA ASN A 86 -15.28 12.09 -4.71
C ASN A 86 -16.67 11.48 -4.44
N ASP A 87 -16.71 10.19 -4.10
CA ASP A 87 -17.96 9.42 -3.99
C ASP A 87 -18.60 9.47 -2.59
N SER A 88 -17.91 9.94 -1.55
CA SER A 88 -18.41 9.86 -0.17
C SER A 88 -18.95 11.20 0.35
N GLU A 89 -20.07 11.17 1.08
CA GLU A 89 -20.53 12.34 1.86
C GLU A 89 -19.61 12.66 3.06
N SER A 90 -18.73 11.73 3.45
CA SER A 90 -17.84 11.85 4.63
C SER A 90 -16.36 12.03 4.25
N THR A 91 -16.11 12.88 3.25
CA THR A 91 -14.77 13.18 2.69
C THR A 91 -13.76 13.64 3.74
N ALA A 92 -14.18 14.53 4.64
CA ALA A 92 -13.30 15.22 5.57
C ALA A 92 -12.58 14.27 6.56
N SER A 93 -13.24 13.19 7.00
CA SER A 93 -12.63 12.25 7.95
C SER A 93 -11.55 11.39 7.27
N LEU A 94 -11.84 10.91 6.05
CA LEU A 94 -10.86 10.15 5.26
C LEU A 94 -9.68 11.03 4.85
N GLN A 95 -9.93 12.26 4.40
CA GLN A 95 -8.89 13.21 4.02
C GLN A 95 -7.96 13.52 5.19
N LYS A 96 -8.50 13.78 6.39
CA LYS A 96 -7.68 13.98 7.61
C LYS A 96 -6.79 12.76 7.92
N ARG A 97 -7.31 11.54 7.75
CA ARG A 97 -6.54 10.31 7.95
C ARG A 97 -5.40 10.18 6.91
N ILE A 98 -5.63 10.58 5.67
CA ILE A 98 -4.62 10.55 4.61
C ILE A 98 -3.55 11.62 4.86
N ILE A 99 -3.93 12.85 5.23
CA ILE A 99 -2.97 13.91 5.60
C ILE A 99 -2.07 13.42 6.74
N SER A 100 -2.66 12.91 7.83
CA SER A 100 -1.89 12.36 8.96
C SER A 100 -0.98 11.19 8.57
N LEU A 101 -1.33 10.42 7.55
CA LEU A 101 -0.48 9.36 7.01
C LEU A 101 0.70 9.95 6.23
N MET A 102 0.46 10.93 5.37
CA MET A 102 1.50 11.60 4.57
C MET A 102 2.53 12.35 5.43
N ASP A 103 2.10 12.87 6.59
CA ASP A 103 2.98 13.49 7.58
C ASP A 103 3.83 12.48 8.36
N SER A 104 3.48 11.19 8.31
CA SER A 104 4.20 10.13 9.03
C SER A 104 5.36 9.60 8.18
N LYS A 105 6.50 9.33 8.80
CA LYS A 105 7.64 8.65 8.16
C LYS A 105 7.45 7.14 8.23
N TRP A 106 8.07 6.41 7.31
CA TRP A 106 8.29 4.98 7.50
C TRP A 106 9.39 4.79 8.56
N ASP A 107 9.04 4.18 9.68
CA ASP A 107 9.88 3.94 10.85
C ASP A 107 9.84 2.46 11.28
N GLU A 108 10.73 2.10 12.19
CA GLU A 108 10.91 0.71 12.66
C GLU A 108 9.86 0.28 13.69
N ASP A 109 9.11 1.22 14.26
CA ASP A 109 8.07 0.93 15.27
C ASP A 109 6.77 0.39 14.64
N GLY A 110 6.66 0.44 13.31
CA GLY A 110 5.52 -0.04 12.54
C GLY A 110 4.28 0.85 12.60
N TYR A 111 4.36 2.04 13.21
CA TYR A 111 3.23 2.96 13.33
C TYR A 111 2.67 3.35 11.95
N PHE A 112 3.55 3.66 11.00
CA PHE A 112 3.17 3.92 9.62
C PHE A 112 2.41 2.74 8.99
N ALA A 113 2.93 1.53 9.12
CA ALA A 113 2.35 0.32 8.53
C ALA A 113 0.95 0.03 9.09
N VAL A 114 0.74 0.23 10.38
CA VAL A 114 -0.59 0.09 11.02
C VAL A 114 -1.57 1.12 10.47
N LYS A 115 -1.17 2.39 10.36
CA LYS A 115 -2.02 3.45 9.77
C LYS A 115 -2.38 3.14 8.31
N MET A 116 -1.39 2.76 7.51
CA MET A 116 -1.55 2.41 6.11
C MET A 116 -2.49 1.22 5.93
N LEU A 117 -2.32 0.15 6.72
CA LEU A 117 -3.20 -1.02 6.68
C LEU A 117 -4.65 -0.66 6.96
N ARG A 118 -4.92 0.25 7.91
CA ARG A 118 -6.30 0.70 8.20
C ARG A 118 -6.94 1.40 7.02
N ILE A 119 -6.17 2.12 6.20
CA ILE A 119 -6.67 2.74 4.96
C ILE A 119 -6.90 1.65 3.90
N ILE A 120 -5.96 0.72 3.72
CA ILE A 120 -6.10 -0.36 2.75
C ILE A 120 -7.28 -1.27 3.06
N LYS A 121 -7.53 -1.59 4.33
CA LYS A 121 -8.70 -2.37 4.75
C LYS A 121 -10.02 -1.64 4.42
N LEU A 122 -10.07 -0.32 4.60
CA LEU A 122 -11.22 0.49 4.20
C LEU A 122 -11.44 0.43 2.69
N VAL A 123 -10.36 0.60 1.91
CA VAL A 123 -10.38 0.51 0.44
C VAL A 123 -10.90 -0.86 -0.03
N LYS A 124 -10.40 -1.95 0.59
CA LYS A 124 -10.87 -3.31 0.31
C LYS A 124 -12.34 -3.50 0.66
N GLN A 125 -12.80 -2.99 1.81
CA GLN A 125 -14.21 -3.04 2.21
C GLN A 125 -15.13 -2.31 1.23
N LYS A 126 -14.61 -1.28 0.54
CA LYS A 126 -15.31 -0.53 -0.50
C LYS A 126 -15.27 -1.21 -1.88
N GLY A 127 -14.70 -2.42 -1.97
CA GLY A 127 -14.70 -3.23 -3.19
C GLY A 127 -13.52 -2.99 -4.13
N TYR A 128 -12.54 -2.18 -3.74
CA TYR A 128 -11.38 -1.90 -4.58
C TYR A 128 -10.25 -2.92 -4.38
N ALA A 129 -9.45 -3.11 -5.42
CA ALA A 129 -8.22 -3.87 -5.39
C ALA A 129 -7.01 -2.94 -5.56
N VAL A 130 -6.04 -3.05 -4.66
CA VAL A 130 -4.84 -2.19 -4.68
C VAL A 130 -3.74 -2.86 -5.51
N ASN A 131 -3.06 -2.06 -6.34
CA ASN A 131 -1.84 -2.45 -7.02
C ASN A 131 -0.65 -2.37 -6.06
N SER A 132 -0.27 -3.52 -5.49
CA SER A 132 0.81 -3.61 -4.50
C SER A 132 2.20 -3.31 -5.05
N GLU A 133 2.44 -3.45 -6.36
CA GLU A 133 3.71 -3.06 -6.99
C GLU A 133 3.87 -1.53 -6.99
N SER A 134 2.81 -0.81 -7.40
CA SER A 134 2.77 0.66 -7.37
C SER A 134 2.85 1.19 -5.94
N LEU A 135 2.24 0.46 -5.01
CA LEU A 135 2.28 0.78 -3.60
C LEU A 135 3.68 0.57 -3.01
N LEU A 136 4.37 -0.51 -3.36
CA LEU A 136 5.77 -0.74 -2.99
C LEU A 136 6.67 0.39 -3.48
N GLN A 137 6.51 0.84 -4.73
CA GLN A 137 7.25 2.01 -5.23
C GLN A 137 7.05 3.25 -4.38
N SER A 138 5.82 3.47 -3.90
CA SER A 138 5.54 4.57 -2.99
C SER A 138 6.28 4.41 -1.66
N PHE A 139 6.38 3.19 -1.12
CA PHE A 139 7.08 2.94 0.14
C PHE A 139 8.59 3.06 0.04
N LEU A 140 9.19 2.60 -1.06
CA LEU A 140 10.64 2.70 -1.27
C LEU A 140 11.13 4.14 -1.22
N HIS A 141 10.29 5.08 -1.64
CA HIS A 141 10.58 6.50 -1.76
C HIS A 141 9.84 7.38 -0.74
N TRP A 142 9.17 6.76 0.25
CA TRP A 142 8.29 7.49 1.17
C TRP A 142 9.04 8.51 2.03
N ASN A 143 10.26 8.19 2.42
CA ASN A 143 11.08 9.03 3.28
C ASN A 143 12.03 9.96 2.47
N ASP A 144 11.89 10.05 1.15
CA ASP A 144 12.72 10.94 0.33
C ASP A 144 12.50 12.41 0.73
N GLU A 145 13.58 13.18 0.88
CA GLU A 145 13.54 14.58 1.32
C GLU A 145 12.74 15.50 0.39
N SER A 146 12.59 15.11 -0.88
CA SER A 146 11.79 15.86 -1.86
C SER A 146 10.29 15.73 -1.62
N HIS A 147 9.85 14.78 -0.79
CA HIS A 147 8.46 14.43 -0.52
C HIS A 147 7.63 14.17 -1.79
N TRP A 148 8.27 13.65 -2.85
CA TRP A 148 7.65 13.56 -4.16
C TRP A 148 6.48 12.55 -4.19
N ILE A 149 6.51 11.50 -3.36
CA ILE A 149 5.39 10.57 -3.19
C ILE A 149 4.20 11.27 -2.55
N GLN A 150 4.41 12.01 -1.47
CA GLN A 150 3.36 12.78 -0.79
C GLN A 150 2.78 13.84 -1.72
N LYS A 151 3.62 14.54 -2.49
CA LYS A 151 3.18 15.50 -3.52
C LYS A 151 2.35 14.83 -4.61
N LYS A 152 2.77 13.66 -5.10
CA LYS A 152 2.01 12.86 -6.08
C LYS A 152 0.63 12.49 -5.53
N TRP A 153 0.56 12.00 -4.30
CA TRP A 153 -0.70 11.62 -3.66
C TRP A 153 -1.60 12.82 -3.40
N ALA A 154 -1.07 13.92 -2.86
CA ALA A 154 -1.80 15.17 -2.67
C ALA A 154 -2.34 15.72 -3.99
N SER A 155 -1.52 15.69 -5.05
CA SER A 155 -1.96 16.09 -6.40
C SER A 155 -3.13 15.25 -6.88
N ALA A 156 -3.07 13.93 -6.76
CA ALA A 156 -4.16 13.05 -7.18
C ALA A 156 -5.47 13.34 -6.42
N ILE A 157 -5.38 13.64 -5.13
CA ILE A 157 -6.54 13.91 -4.26
C ILE A 157 -7.12 15.31 -4.50
N CYS A 158 -6.30 16.35 -4.61
CA CYS A 158 -6.80 17.73 -4.74
C CYS A 158 -7.24 18.07 -6.18
N HIS A 159 -6.60 17.51 -7.22
CA HIS A 159 -7.06 17.76 -8.60
C HIS A 159 -8.46 17.18 -8.83
N SER A 160 -8.85 16.13 -8.12
CA SER A 160 -10.22 15.61 -8.20
C SER A 160 -11.24 16.44 -7.42
N GLU A 161 -10.83 17.14 -6.36
CA GLU A 161 -11.71 18.08 -5.64
C GLU A 161 -12.11 19.26 -6.54
N ASN A 162 -11.17 19.81 -7.32
CA ASN A 162 -11.45 20.95 -8.21
C ASN A 162 -12.46 20.61 -9.32
N ILE A 163 -12.37 19.42 -9.92
CA ILE A 163 -13.32 18.95 -10.95
C ILE A 163 -14.74 18.81 -10.38
N ASN A 164 -14.87 18.41 -9.11
CA ASN A 164 -16.16 18.25 -8.45
C ASN A 164 -16.79 19.56 -7.96
N ILE A 165 -16.00 20.59 -7.69
CA ILE A 165 -16.51 21.94 -7.38
C ILE A 165 -17.10 22.56 -8.64
N GLU A 166 -16.44 22.40 -9.79
CA GLU A 166 -16.93 22.89 -11.09
C GLU A 166 -18.22 22.17 -11.52
N SER A 167 -18.33 20.85 -11.32
CA SER A 167 -19.51 20.07 -11.74
C SER A 167 -20.76 20.21 -10.86
N LYS A 168 -20.63 20.75 -9.64
CA LYS A 168 -21.77 21.04 -8.74
C LYS A 168 -22.23 22.50 -8.79
N GLY A 169 -21.55 23.33 -9.60
CA GLY A 169 -21.86 24.75 -9.80
C GLY A 169 -22.70 25.06 -11.05
N GLU A 170 -23.08 24.05 -11.83
CA GLU A 170 -24.01 24.13 -12.97
C GLU A 170 -25.39 23.56 -12.60
#